data_AF-A0A832DND3-F1
#
_entry.id   AF-A0A832DND3-F1
#
_cell.length_a   1.000
_cell.length_b   1.000
_cell.length_c   1.000
_cell.angle_alpha   90.00
_cell.angle_beta   90.00
_cell.angle_gamma   90.00
#
_symmetry.space_group_name_H-M   'P 1'
#
loop_
_entity.id
_entity.type
_entity.pdbx_description
1 polymer ?
#
loop_
_entity_poly.entity_id
_entity_poly.type
_entity_poly.pdbx_seq_one_letter_code
_entity_poly.pdbx_strand_id
1 'polypeptide(L)'
;MKIEVQILPLLNNPDKETSVNKLVELSYKIAAQYLNFNFRRVNKILSSEELTLQELALDSIAKLFEYDSEIQLSQLFIAFRKWEPPVQNESDALKFLLKIVHSRVEQHISKLLRNSDPFFSKIMDWVNYAIKKNGYKKLSYLGTVYIVREDVTSISGKLITENDFNRIPLSVFSDKKNLIKNVLGYIEENLDYSPAVPLNQLIFRLKESSSSVFAVSESTIEQIEERDVESIVSSALEATFTKLSEYVTNGKISENEEIIFRKTLSDIVFDLRDGGMNKGLYKYFILNCDGLSMDVFQEKYQNKLEYLVRILKANIADELRH
;
A
#
# COMPACT_ATOMS: atom_id res chain seq x y z
N MET A 1 -12.93 -20.90 -1.72
CA MET A 1 -13.12 -21.07 -3.17
C MET A 1 -13.22 -22.57 -3.45
N LYS A 2 -14.39 -23.08 -3.88
CA LYS A 2 -14.47 -24.48 -4.37
C LYS A 2 -13.89 -24.46 -5.79
N ILE A 3 -12.69 -25.01 -5.96
CA ILE A 3 -12.07 -25.13 -7.28
C ILE A 3 -12.64 -26.41 -7.90
N GLU A 4 -13.63 -26.28 -8.77
CA GLU A 4 -14.17 -27.41 -9.57
C GLU A 4 -13.26 -27.80 -10.74
N VAL A 5 -12.15 -27.09 -10.92
CA VAL A 5 -11.20 -27.29 -12.02
C VAL A 5 -10.08 -28.23 -11.56
N GLN A 6 -9.86 -29.32 -12.31
CA GLN A 6 -8.71 -30.21 -12.12
C GLN A 6 -7.43 -29.50 -12.59
N ILE A 7 -6.49 -29.27 -11.70
CA ILE A 7 -5.24 -28.51 -11.93
C ILE A 7 -4.16 -29.42 -12.49
N LEU A 8 -4.06 -30.65 -12.00
CA LEU A 8 -2.99 -31.57 -12.39
C LEU A 8 -3.02 -31.90 -13.90
N PRO A 9 -4.17 -32.18 -14.53
CA PRO A 9 -4.25 -32.33 -15.98
C PRO A 9 -3.76 -31.10 -16.73
N LEU A 10 -4.06 -29.89 -16.26
CA LEU A 10 -3.62 -28.66 -16.92
C LEU A 10 -2.10 -28.52 -16.86
N LEU A 11 -1.49 -28.80 -15.70
CA LEU A 11 -0.03 -28.76 -15.51
C LEU A 11 0.71 -29.81 -16.37
N ASN A 12 0.08 -30.95 -16.63
CA ASN A 12 0.64 -32.02 -17.46
C ASN A 12 0.50 -31.79 -18.97
N ASN A 13 -0.23 -30.75 -19.41
CA ASN A 13 -0.45 -30.44 -20.82
C ASN A 13 0.08 -29.03 -21.19
N PRO A 14 1.39 -28.77 -21.07
CA PRO A 14 1.97 -27.44 -21.32
C PRO A 14 1.78 -26.93 -22.75
N ASP A 15 1.67 -27.84 -23.73
CA ASP A 15 1.59 -27.50 -25.15
C ASP A 15 0.16 -27.11 -25.59
N LYS A 16 -0.84 -27.34 -24.74
CA LYS A 16 -2.24 -26.98 -25.05
C LYS A 16 -2.52 -25.56 -24.58
N GLU A 17 -2.76 -24.67 -25.53
CA GLU A 17 -3.13 -23.27 -25.27
C GLU A 17 -4.30 -23.16 -24.28
N THR A 18 -5.32 -24.02 -24.42
CA THR A 18 -6.47 -24.05 -23.50
C THR A 18 -6.07 -24.40 -22.06
N SER A 19 -5.04 -25.23 -21.86
CA SER A 19 -4.53 -25.57 -20.53
C SER A 19 -3.75 -24.41 -19.93
N VAL A 20 -2.91 -23.75 -20.74
CA VAL A 20 -2.16 -22.55 -20.34
C VAL A 20 -3.10 -21.42 -19.96
N ASN A 21 -4.08 -21.08 -20.81
CA ASN A 21 -5.04 -20.00 -20.55
C ASN A 21 -5.81 -20.23 -19.25
N LYS A 22 -6.22 -21.48 -18.98
CA LYS A 22 -6.92 -21.82 -17.74
C LYS A 22 -6.02 -21.75 -16.51
N LEU A 23 -4.73 -22.08 -16.64
CA LEU A 23 -3.74 -21.89 -15.57
C LEU A 23 -3.46 -20.41 -15.31
N VAL A 24 -3.43 -19.56 -16.35
CA VAL A 24 -3.32 -18.10 -16.21
C VAL A 24 -4.51 -17.56 -15.42
N GLU A 25 -5.74 -17.93 -15.79
CA GLU A 25 -6.95 -17.50 -15.08
C GLU A 25 -6.95 -17.92 -13.60
N LEU A 26 -6.58 -19.18 -13.31
CA LEU A 26 -6.48 -19.68 -11.94
C LEU A 26 -5.40 -18.94 -11.15
N SER A 27 -4.22 -18.73 -11.76
CA SER A 27 -3.11 -18.02 -11.14
C SER A 27 -3.47 -16.56 -10.85
N TYR A 28 -4.18 -15.90 -11.77
CA TYR A 28 -4.68 -14.55 -11.58
C TYR A 28 -5.65 -14.47 -10.40
N LYS A 29 -6.62 -15.39 -10.33
CA LYS A 29 -7.59 -15.44 -9.20
C LYS A 29 -6.88 -15.65 -7.86
N ILE A 30 -5.89 -16.54 -7.82
CA ILE A 30 -5.06 -16.76 -6.63
C ILE A 30 -4.29 -15.48 -6.26
N ALA A 31 -3.62 -14.86 -7.23
CA ALA A 31 -2.84 -13.64 -7.02
C ALA A 31 -3.71 -12.48 -6.52
N ALA A 32 -4.86 -12.24 -7.16
CA ALA A 32 -5.81 -11.22 -6.75
C ALA A 32 -6.36 -11.48 -5.35
N GLN A 33 -6.67 -12.72 -4.99
CA GLN A 33 -7.11 -13.06 -3.64
C GLN A 33 -6.00 -12.82 -2.61
N TYR A 34 -4.76 -13.19 -2.93
CA TYR A 34 -3.61 -12.96 -2.06
C TYR A 34 -3.34 -11.46 -1.85
N LEU A 35 -3.40 -10.67 -2.91
CA LEU A 35 -3.23 -9.21 -2.86
C LEU A 35 -4.35 -8.55 -2.05
N ASN A 36 -5.60 -8.97 -2.24
CA ASN A 36 -6.73 -8.48 -1.44
C ASN A 36 -6.57 -8.82 0.06
N PHE A 37 -6.11 -10.03 0.39
CA PHE A 37 -5.84 -10.37 1.78
C PHE A 37 -4.73 -9.49 2.40
N ASN A 38 -3.73 -9.14 1.59
CA ASN A 38 -2.60 -8.27 2.00
C ASN A 38 -2.81 -6.79 1.62
N PHE A 39 -4.07 -6.36 1.43
CA PHE A 39 -4.39 -5.07 0.81
C PHE A 39 -3.72 -3.89 1.52
N ARG A 40 -3.66 -3.87 2.86
CA ARG A 40 -3.04 -2.77 3.61
C ARG A 40 -1.58 -2.52 3.21
N ARG A 41 -0.81 -3.60 3.03
CA ARG A 41 0.60 -3.53 2.62
C ARG A 41 0.72 -3.12 1.16
N VAL A 42 -0.17 -3.64 0.32
CA VAL A 42 -0.18 -3.39 -1.13
C VAL A 42 -0.71 -1.99 -1.47
N ASN A 43 -1.58 -1.41 -0.64
CA ASN A 43 -2.19 -0.11 -0.88
C ASN A 43 -1.14 1.01 -1.02
N LYS A 44 -0.05 0.94 -0.25
CA LYS A 44 1.06 1.89 -0.40
C LYS A 44 1.68 1.86 -1.79
N ILE A 45 1.75 0.68 -2.41
CA ILE A 45 2.26 0.47 -3.77
C ILE A 45 1.24 0.96 -4.79
N LEU A 46 -0.03 0.59 -4.62
CA LEU A 46 -1.11 1.00 -5.52
C LEU A 46 -1.23 2.53 -5.59
N SER A 47 -1.10 3.21 -4.45
CA SER A 47 -1.12 4.67 -4.39
C SER A 47 0.13 5.33 -4.99
N SER A 48 1.32 4.71 -4.88
CA SER A 48 2.56 5.30 -5.38
C SER A 48 2.81 5.08 -6.86
N GLU A 49 2.36 3.94 -7.41
CA GLU A 49 2.61 3.53 -8.79
C GLU A 49 1.38 3.72 -9.70
N GLU A 50 0.29 4.29 -9.19
CA GLU A 50 -1.00 4.45 -9.89
C GLU A 50 -1.55 3.15 -10.51
N LEU A 51 -1.19 1.99 -9.92
CA LEU A 51 -1.61 0.67 -10.39
C LEU A 51 -2.94 0.25 -9.76
N THR A 52 -3.78 -0.43 -10.55
CA THR A 52 -4.92 -1.17 -10.00
C THR A 52 -4.47 -2.51 -9.41
N LEU A 53 -5.26 -3.06 -8.49
CA LEU A 53 -5.00 -4.39 -7.91
C LEU A 53 -5.04 -5.50 -8.97
N GLN A 54 -5.78 -5.28 -10.06
CA GLN A 54 -5.93 -6.21 -11.17
C GLN A 54 -4.67 -6.23 -12.04
N GLU A 55 -4.17 -5.05 -12.42
CA GLU A 55 -2.89 -4.90 -13.14
C GLU A 55 -1.75 -5.49 -12.31
N LEU A 56 -1.69 -5.16 -11.02
CA LEU A 56 -0.67 -5.70 -10.12
C LEU A 56 -0.73 -7.23 -10.02
N ALA A 57 -1.93 -7.82 -10.01
CA ALA A 57 -2.10 -9.28 -10.00
C ALA A 57 -1.58 -9.91 -11.30
N LEU A 58 -1.88 -9.32 -12.45
CA LEU A 58 -1.41 -9.78 -13.76
C LEU A 58 0.11 -9.67 -13.88
N ASP A 59 0.67 -8.51 -13.56
CA ASP A 59 2.12 -8.26 -13.62
C ASP A 59 2.92 -9.19 -12.71
N SER A 60 2.34 -9.50 -11.53
CA SER A 60 2.94 -10.42 -10.58
C SER A 60 3.09 -11.84 -11.14
N ILE A 61 2.17 -12.28 -11.99
CA ILE A 61 2.18 -13.65 -12.54
C ILE A 61 2.71 -13.73 -13.96
N ALA A 62 2.83 -12.61 -14.69
CA ALA A 62 3.23 -12.58 -16.10
C ALA A 62 4.51 -13.39 -16.36
N LYS A 63 5.53 -13.21 -15.52
CA LYS A 63 6.81 -13.93 -15.59
C LYS A 63 6.73 -15.45 -15.39
N LEU A 64 5.64 -15.97 -14.82
CA LEU A 64 5.44 -17.42 -14.73
C LEU A 64 5.10 -18.04 -16.10
N PHE A 65 4.50 -17.24 -16.98
CA PHE A 65 3.98 -17.68 -18.26
C PHE A 65 4.81 -17.15 -19.45
N GLU A 66 5.82 -16.33 -19.20
CA GLU A 66 6.84 -15.99 -20.20
C GLU A 66 7.49 -17.28 -20.74
N TYR A 67 7.44 -17.43 -22.06
CA TYR A 67 7.94 -18.59 -22.76
C TYR A 67 9.45 -18.48 -22.95
N ASP A 68 10.20 -19.48 -22.50
CA ASP A 68 11.62 -19.57 -22.75
C ASP A 68 11.86 -20.21 -24.13
N SER A 69 12.46 -19.46 -25.06
CA SER A 69 12.72 -19.93 -26.43
C SER A 69 13.73 -21.07 -26.51
N GLU A 70 14.62 -21.21 -25.52
CA GLU A 70 15.63 -22.28 -25.50
C GLU A 70 15.06 -23.57 -24.90
N ILE A 71 14.27 -23.46 -23.84
CA ILE A 71 13.73 -24.60 -23.09
C ILE A 71 12.32 -25.00 -23.59
N GLN A 72 11.71 -24.18 -24.44
CA GLN A 72 10.36 -24.36 -24.99
C GLN A 72 9.26 -24.51 -23.93
N LEU A 73 9.48 -23.94 -22.74
CA LEU A 73 8.56 -24.02 -21.62
C LEU A 73 8.54 -22.70 -20.86
N SER A 74 7.40 -22.41 -20.23
CA SER A 74 7.32 -21.30 -19.30
C SER A 74 7.95 -21.65 -17.95
N GLN A 75 8.29 -20.61 -17.19
CA GLN A 75 8.85 -20.74 -15.83
C GLN A 75 7.97 -21.56 -14.89
N LEU A 76 6.65 -21.51 -15.05
CA LEU A 76 5.70 -22.33 -14.29
C LEU A 76 5.96 -23.83 -14.50
N PHE A 77 6.07 -24.26 -15.76
CA PHE A 77 6.25 -25.68 -16.08
C PHE A 77 7.65 -26.18 -15.73
N ILE A 78 8.67 -25.32 -15.87
CA ILE A 78 10.02 -25.63 -15.38
C ILE A 78 9.99 -25.88 -13.88
N ALA A 79 9.32 -25.01 -13.11
CA ALA A 79 9.21 -25.17 -11.66
C ALA A 79 8.37 -26.39 -11.25
N PHE A 80 7.30 -26.69 -12.00
CA PHE A 80 6.48 -27.88 -11.79
C PHE A 80 7.30 -29.17 -11.93
N ARG A 81 8.12 -29.28 -12.99
CA ARG A 81 8.96 -30.46 -13.25
C ARG A 81 10.07 -30.66 -12.22
N LYS A 82 10.54 -29.57 -11.60
CA LYS A 82 11.60 -29.58 -10.57
C LYS A 82 11.07 -29.60 -9.14
N TRP A 83 9.75 -29.72 -8.97
CA TRP A 83 9.13 -29.61 -7.66
C TRP A 83 9.38 -30.86 -6.80
N GLU A 84 9.80 -30.66 -5.55
CA GLU A 84 10.06 -31.74 -4.60
C GLU A 84 9.21 -31.59 -3.31
N PRO A 85 8.51 -32.66 -2.88
CA PRO A 85 8.32 -33.93 -3.59
C PRO A 85 7.49 -33.75 -4.88
N PRO A 86 7.60 -34.66 -5.86
CA PRO A 86 6.84 -34.58 -7.11
C PRO A 86 5.34 -34.46 -6.88
N VAL A 87 4.67 -33.65 -7.70
CA VAL A 87 3.22 -33.44 -7.61
C VAL A 87 2.48 -34.66 -8.18
N GLN A 88 1.77 -35.40 -7.33
CA GLN A 88 1.13 -36.67 -7.73
C GLN A 88 -0.39 -36.62 -7.82
N ASN A 89 -1.05 -35.68 -7.15
CA ASN A 89 -2.50 -35.59 -7.07
C ASN A 89 -2.99 -34.13 -7.12
N GLU A 90 -4.31 -33.95 -7.21
CA GLU A 90 -4.94 -32.62 -7.28
C GLU A 90 -4.67 -31.74 -6.06
N SER A 91 -4.60 -32.33 -4.87
CA SER A 91 -4.30 -31.56 -3.64
C SER A 91 -2.88 -31.00 -3.70
N ASP A 92 -1.92 -31.79 -4.17
CA ASP A 92 -0.54 -31.36 -4.32
C ASP A 92 -0.38 -30.35 -5.45
N ALA A 93 -1.13 -30.51 -6.55
CA ALA A 93 -1.13 -29.56 -7.66
C ALA A 93 -1.67 -28.19 -7.23
N LEU A 94 -2.74 -28.17 -6.44
CA LEU A 94 -3.27 -26.93 -5.85
C LEU A 94 -2.25 -26.29 -4.89
N LYS A 95 -1.63 -27.07 -4.00
CA LYS A 95 -0.60 -26.56 -3.07
C LYS A 95 0.60 -25.99 -3.81
N PHE A 96 1.05 -26.67 -4.86
CA PHE A 96 2.12 -26.20 -5.75
C PHE A 96 1.76 -24.85 -6.36
N LEU A 97 0.59 -24.77 -7.01
CA LEU A 97 0.15 -23.57 -7.71
C LEU A 97 -0.02 -22.39 -6.75
N LEU A 98 -0.64 -22.61 -5.58
CA LEU A 98 -0.76 -21.58 -4.53
C LEU A 98 0.62 -21.09 -4.09
N LYS A 99 1.55 -21.99 -3.77
CA LYS A 99 2.90 -21.63 -3.30
C LYS A 99 3.68 -20.83 -4.34
N ILE A 100 3.67 -21.26 -5.59
CA ILE A 100 4.46 -20.59 -6.63
C ILE A 100 3.88 -19.23 -6.99
N VAL A 101 2.55 -19.10 -7.08
CA VAL A 101 1.88 -17.82 -7.35
C VAL A 101 2.11 -16.85 -6.19
N HIS A 102 1.88 -17.27 -4.93
CA HIS A 102 2.12 -16.39 -3.78
C HIS A 102 3.58 -15.92 -3.71
N SER A 103 4.54 -16.82 -3.96
CA SER A 103 5.97 -16.48 -3.99
C SER A 103 6.28 -15.41 -5.04
N ARG A 104 5.70 -15.52 -6.24
CA ARG A 104 5.90 -14.52 -7.31
C ARG A 104 5.26 -13.18 -7.00
N VAL A 105 4.04 -13.19 -6.48
CA VAL A 105 3.36 -11.98 -6.00
C VAL A 105 4.22 -11.27 -4.95
N GLU A 106 4.79 -11.98 -3.99
CA GLU A 106 5.65 -11.42 -2.94
C GLU A 106 6.98 -10.87 -3.46
N GLN A 107 7.59 -11.56 -4.42
CA GLN A 107 8.77 -11.04 -5.12
C GLN A 107 8.46 -9.74 -5.85
N HIS A 108 7.31 -9.67 -6.53
CA HIS A 108 6.89 -8.49 -7.28
C HIS A 108 6.56 -7.31 -6.35
N ILE A 109 5.76 -7.54 -5.30
CA ILE A 109 5.51 -6.56 -4.22
C ILE A 109 6.81 -6.01 -3.66
N SER A 110 7.76 -6.90 -3.32
CA SER A 110 9.05 -6.48 -2.74
C SER A 110 9.89 -5.66 -3.71
N LYS A 111 9.80 -5.94 -5.03
CA LYS A 111 10.46 -5.15 -6.07
C LYS A 111 9.84 -3.77 -6.17
N LEU A 112 8.51 -3.67 -6.23
CA LEU A 112 7.82 -2.38 -6.32
C LEU A 112 8.09 -1.53 -5.08
N LEU A 113 8.02 -2.10 -3.87
CA LEU A 113 8.36 -1.37 -2.64
C LEU A 113 9.79 -0.82 -2.63
N ARG A 114 10.76 -1.55 -3.20
CA ARG A 114 12.13 -1.04 -3.33
C ARG A 114 12.24 0.12 -4.30
N ASN A 115 11.45 0.10 -5.38
CA ASN A 115 11.46 1.13 -6.40
C ASN A 115 10.75 2.40 -5.92
N SER A 116 9.61 2.23 -5.26
CA SER A 116 8.75 3.32 -4.82
C SER A 116 9.25 4.00 -3.54
N ASP A 117 10.05 3.30 -2.71
CA ASP A 117 10.45 3.78 -1.39
C ASP A 117 11.96 3.59 -1.13
N PRO A 118 12.78 4.64 -1.34
CA PRO A 118 14.22 4.60 -1.08
C PRO A 118 14.59 4.28 0.38
N PHE A 119 13.74 4.66 1.35
CA PHE A 119 13.98 4.34 2.76
C PHE A 119 13.74 2.86 3.04
N PHE A 120 12.65 2.30 2.49
CA PHE A 120 12.40 0.86 2.55
C PHE A 120 13.58 0.08 1.98
N SER A 121 14.10 0.50 0.81
CA SER A 121 15.24 -0.14 0.16
C SER A 121 16.50 -0.13 1.05
N LYS A 122 16.86 1.02 1.64
CA LYS A 122 18.00 1.13 2.56
C LYS A 122 17.85 0.25 3.81
N ILE A 123 16.68 0.24 4.43
CA ILE A 123 16.41 -0.59 5.63
C ILE A 123 16.48 -2.06 5.26
N MET A 124 15.87 -2.45 4.12
CA MET A 124 15.92 -3.82 3.60
C MET A 124 17.37 -4.29 3.41
N ASP A 125 18.23 -3.47 2.79
CA ASP A 125 19.64 -3.82 2.58
C ASP A 125 20.41 -3.96 3.89
N TRP A 126 20.15 -3.07 4.86
CA TRP A 126 20.70 -3.18 6.20
C TRP A 126 20.24 -4.45 6.93
N VAL A 127 18.94 -4.79 6.88
CA VAL A 127 18.41 -6.03 7.46
C VAL A 127 19.05 -7.25 6.79
N ASN A 128 19.20 -7.24 5.46
CA ASN A 128 19.87 -8.33 4.73
C ASN A 128 21.33 -8.52 5.15
N TYR A 129 22.04 -7.42 5.37
CA TYR A 129 23.40 -7.47 5.91
C TYR A 129 23.41 -8.05 7.33
N ALA A 130 22.50 -7.61 8.21
CA ALA A 130 22.39 -8.12 9.57
C ALA A 130 22.03 -9.61 9.63
N ILE A 131 21.16 -10.09 8.75
CA ILE A 131 20.81 -11.51 8.60
C ILE A 131 22.08 -12.33 8.34
N LYS A 132 22.84 -11.96 7.29
CA LYS A 132 24.06 -12.68 6.90
C LYS A 132 25.14 -12.61 7.98
N LYS A 133 25.37 -11.44 8.56
CA LYS A 133 26.44 -11.22 9.54
C LYS A 133 26.22 -11.97 10.85
N ASN A 134 24.97 -12.12 11.27
CA ASN A 134 24.63 -12.66 12.58
C ASN A 134 24.14 -14.12 12.53
N GLY A 135 24.34 -14.83 11.41
CA GLY A 135 23.97 -16.25 11.30
C GLY A 135 22.47 -16.50 11.32
N TYR A 136 21.71 -15.71 10.55
CA TYR A 136 20.30 -15.95 10.26
C TYR A 136 20.12 -16.26 8.79
N LYS A 137 19.00 -16.90 8.45
CA LYS A 137 18.60 -17.13 7.07
C LYS A 137 17.15 -16.78 6.82
N LYS A 138 16.80 -16.77 5.53
CA LYS A 138 15.45 -16.53 5.05
C LYS A 138 14.78 -17.83 4.64
N LEU A 139 13.57 -18.06 5.11
CA LEU A 139 12.71 -19.14 4.64
C LEU A 139 11.39 -18.55 4.13
N SER A 140 10.89 -19.11 3.02
CA SER A 140 9.56 -18.77 2.51
C SER A 140 8.53 -19.74 3.07
N TYR A 141 7.46 -19.22 3.66
CA TYR A 141 6.35 -20.02 4.16
C TYR A 141 5.03 -19.35 3.82
N LEU A 142 4.16 -20.07 3.11
CA LEU A 142 2.87 -19.59 2.60
C LEU A 142 2.96 -18.25 1.85
N GLY A 143 4.07 -18.03 1.12
CA GLY A 143 4.31 -16.81 0.36
C GLY A 143 5.10 -15.75 1.13
N THR A 144 5.01 -15.71 2.46
CA THR A 144 5.74 -14.73 3.26
C THR A 144 7.19 -15.17 3.49
N VAL A 145 8.13 -14.24 3.35
CA VAL A 145 9.54 -14.46 3.67
C VAL A 145 9.77 -14.14 5.14
N TYR A 146 10.25 -15.12 5.89
CA TYR A 146 10.57 -15.02 7.30
C TYR A 146 12.08 -15.09 7.52
N ILE A 147 12.54 -14.39 8.55
CA ILE A 147 13.90 -14.48 9.10
C ILE A 147 13.84 -15.50 10.24
N VAL A 148 14.73 -16.49 10.20
CA VAL A 148 14.84 -17.57 11.20
C VAL A 148 16.31 -17.79 11.58
N ARG A 149 16.55 -18.53 12.66
CA ARG A 149 17.90 -19.00 13.03
C ARG A 149 18.46 -19.94 11.95
N GLU A 150 19.79 -19.97 11.79
CA GLU A 150 20.47 -20.72 10.71
C GLU A 150 20.15 -22.22 10.72
N ASP A 151 19.97 -22.80 11.90
CA ASP A 151 19.70 -24.23 12.13
C ASP A 151 18.27 -24.64 11.76
N VAL A 152 17.33 -23.71 11.64
CA VAL A 152 15.91 -24.00 11.36
C VAL A 152 15.73 -24.41 9.90
N THR A 153 15.40 -25.67 9.60
CA THR A 153 15.21 -26.14 8.22
C THR A 153 13.79 -25.90 7.68
N SER A 154 12.79 -25.84 8.56
CA SER A 154 11.41 -25.59 8.21
C SER A 154 10.69 -24.81 9.30
N ILE A 155 9.71 -24.01 8.91
CA ILE A 155 8.86 -23.25 9.84
C ILE A 155 7.71 -24.16 10.26
N SER A 156 7.55 -24.36 11.56
CA SER A 156 6.49 -25.18 12.14
C SER A 156 5.88 -24.46 13.35
N GLY A 157 4.61 -24.72 13.63
CA GLY A 157 3.88 -24.06 14.73
C GLY A 157 3.10 -22.82 14.32
N LYS A 158 2.62 -22.09 15.33
CA LYS A 158 1.79 -20.90 15.16
C LYS A 158 2.67 -19.73 14.74
N LEU A 159 2.34 -19.08 13.63
CA LEU A 159 3.07 -17.90 13.15
C LEU A 159 2.43 -16.62 13.67
N ILE A 160 3.28 -15.63 13.93
CA ILE A 160 2.84 -14.32 14.39
C ILE A 160 1.98 -13.64 13.32
N THR A 161 0.85 -13.08 13.74
CA THR A 161 -0.02 -12.32 12.86
C THR A 161 0.49 -10.88 12.71
N GLU A 162 0.10 -10.19 11.65
CA GLU A 162 0.45 -8.77 11.46
C GLU A 162 -0.01 -7.89 12.64
N ASN A 163 -1.22 -8.13 13.14
CA ASN A 163 -1.76 -7.37 14.27
C ASN A 163 -0.93 -7.56 15.54
N ASP A 164 -0.50 -8.78 15.82
CA ASP A 164 0.33 -9.08 17.00
C ASP A 164 1.76 -8.56 16.82
N PHE A 165 2.31 -8.65 15.60
CA PHE A 165 3.62 -8.09 15.29
C PHE A 165 3.65 -6.56 15.50
N ASN A 166 2.59 -5.87 15.10
CA ASN A 166 2.44 -4.43 15.28
C ASN A 166 2.23 -4.00 16.74
N ARG A 167 1.97 -4.94 17.65
CA ARG A 167 1.89 -4.71 19.10
C ARG A 167 3.22 -4.90 19.82
N ILE A 168 4.26 -5.42 19.15
CA ILE A 168 5.60 -5.53 19.75
C ILE A 168 6.10 -4.13 20.13
N PRO A 169 6.55 -3.90 21.38
CA PRO A 169 7.02 -2.59 21.84
C PRO A 169 8.19 -2.06 21.00
N LEU A 170 8.21 -0.75 20.76
CA LEU A 170 9.28 -0.08 19.99
C LEU A 170 10.68 -0.26 20.62
N SER A 171 10.75 -0.46 21.94
CA SER A 171 12.00 -0.72 22.66
C SER A 171 12.71 -1.99 22.19
N VAL A 172 11.96 -3.00 21.71
CA VAL A 172 12.52 -4.24 21.13
C VAL A 172 13.29 -3.95 19.85
N PHE A 173 12.94 -2.88 19.14
CA PHE A 173 13.52 -2.48 17.86
C PHE A 173 14.67 -1.47 17.99
N SER A 174 14.96 -0.98 19.20
CA SER A 174 15.93 0.11 19.41
C SER A 174 17.39 -0.33 19.27
N ASP A 175 17.72 -1.55 19.70
CA ASP A 175 19.09 -2.08 19.57
C ASP A 175 19.32 -2.65 18.17
N LYS A 176 19.91 -1.82 17.29
CA LYS A 176 20.26 -2.20 15.92
C LYS A 176 21.23 -3.38 15.84
N LYS A 177 22.13 -3.58 16.82
CA LYS A 177 23.13 -4.66 16.74
C LYS A 177 22.49 -6.03 16.97
N ASN A 178 21.60 -6.11 17.96
CA ASN A 178 20.93 -7.36 18.33
C ASN A 178 19.47 -7.43 17.87
N LEU A 179 19.04 -6.54 16.98
CA LEU A 179 17.65 -6.40 16.56
C LEU A 179 16.95 -7.73 16.27
N ILE A 180 17.50 -8.52 15.36
CA ILE A 180 16.88 -9.78 14.91
C ILE A 180 16.77 -10.75 16.09
N LYS A 181 17.81 -10.81 16.94
CA LYS A 181 17.82 -11.64 18.15
C LYS A 181 16.71 -11.22 19.12
N ASN A 182 16.60 -9.92 19.38
CA ASN A 182 15.62 -9.37 20.32
C ASN A 182 14.19 -9.59 19.84
N VAL A 183 13.93 -9.37 18.55
CA VAL A 183 12.60 -9.59 17.96
C VAL A 183 12.25 -11.08 17.97
N LEU A 184 13.16 -11.97 17.58
CA LEU A 184 12.94 -13.42 17.66
C LEU A 184 12.65 -13.88 19.09
N GLY A 185 13.47 -13.44 20.05
CA GLY A 185 13.29 -13.76 21.47
C GLY A 185 11.95 -13.26 22.00
N TYR A 186 11.54 -12.03 21.64
CA TYR A 186 10.24 -11.50 22.07
C TYR A 186 9.06 -12.30 21.51
N ILE A 187 9.13 -12.71 20.25
CA ILE A 187 8.08 -13.52 19.60
C ILE A 187 7.96 -14.89 20.28
N GLU A 188 9.08 -15.52 20.60
CA GLU A 188 9.16 -16.84 21.22
C GLU A 188 8.74 -16.79 22.69
N GLU A 189 9.34 -15.89 23.48
CA GLU A 189 9.21 -15.87 24.94
C GLU A 189 7.94 -15.16 25.43
N ASN A 190 7.51 -14.08 24.76
CA ASN A 190 6.42 -13.23 25.25
C ASN A 190 5.09 -13.43 24.52
N LEU A 191 5.12 -13.95 23.29
CA LEU A 191 3.92 -14.08 22.45
C LEU A 191 3.56 -15.53 22.09
N ASP A 192 4.38 -16.50 22.49
CA ASP A 192 4.14 -17.94 22.27
C ASP A 192 3.90 -18.28 20.78
N TYR A 193 4.71 -17.66 19.92
CA TYR A 193 4.73 -17.91 18.47
C TYR A 193 6.04 -18.59 18.08
N SER A 194 6.04 -19.29 16.94
CA SER A 194 7.27 -19.80 16.34
C SER A 194 8.26 -18.65 16.12
N PRO A 195 9.57 -18.84 16.43
CA PRO A 195 10.61 -17.82 16.28
C PRO A 195 10.92 -17.56 14.79
N ALA A 196 10.02 -16.85 14.13
CA ALA A 196 10.08 -16.49 12.72
C ALA A 196 9.59 -15.05 12.53
N VAL A 197 10.48 -14.17 12.06
CA VAL A 197 10.16 -12.74 11.88
C VAL A 197 9.74 -12.48 10.44
N PRO A 198 8.52 -11.98 10.15
CA PRO A 198 8.14 -11.61 8.80
C PRO A 198 9.01 -10.43 8.31
N LEU A 199 9.81 -10.64 7.26
CA LEU A 199 10.84 -9.70 6.81
C LEU A 199 10.28 -8.31 6.47
N ASN A 200 9.23 -8.27 5.65
CA ASN A 200 8.64 -7.00 5.21
C ASN A 200 7.99 -6.26 6.39
N GLN A 201 7.36 -6.97 7.32
CA GLN A 201 6.78 -6.36 8.52
C GLN A 201 7.85 -5.77 9.43
N LEU A 202 8.99 -6.47 9.61
CA LEU A 202 10.13 -5.92 10.32
C LEU A 202 10.60 -4.60 9.70
N ILE A 203 10.70 -4.54 8.37
CA ILE A 203 11.16 -3.33 7.67
C ILE A 203 10.17 -2.18 7.85
N PHE A 204 8.85 -2.44 7.77
CA PHE A 204 7.85 -1.42 8.03
C PHE A 204 7.92 -0.92 9.48
N ARG A 205 8.06 -1.81 10.46
CA ARG A 205 8.23 -1.41 11.88
C ARG A 205 9.50 -0.62 12.11
N LEU A 206 10.60 -1.01 11.48
CA LEU A 206 11.85 -0.25 11.54
C LEU A 206 11.70 1.12 10.88
N LYS A 207 10.98 1.21 9.77
CA LYS A 207 10.69 2.48 9.11
C LYS A 207 9.87 3.38 10.03
N GLU A 208 8.81 2.88 10.66
CA GLU A 208 8.01 3.62 11.66
C GLU A 208 8.88 4.12 12.83
N SER A 209 9.70 3.23 13.40
CA SER A 209 10.61 3.61 14.50
C SER A 209 11.68 4.62 14.06
N SER A 210 12.17 4.53 12.82
CA SER A 210 13.16 5.47 12.27
C SER A 210 12.51 6.81 11.94
N SER A 211 11.27 6.82 11.44
CA SER A 211 10.46 8.01 11.24
C SER A 211 10.13 8.70 12.56
N SER A 212 9.99 7.96 13.68
CA SER A 212 9.86 8.57 15.01
C SER A 212 11.14 9.25 15.52
N VAL A 213 12.31 8.91 14.96
CA VAL A 213 13.56 9.67 15.18
C VAL A 213 13.59 10.95 14.33
N PHE A 214 12.82 11.00 13.25
CA PHE A 214 12.53 12.20 12.46
C PHE A 214 11.18 12.82 12.83
N ALA A 215 10.58 12.45 13.98
CA ALA A 215 9.63 13.34 14.61
C ALA A 215 10.46 14.59 14.92
N VAL A 216 10.26 15.62 14.11
CA VAL A 216 10.86 16.92 14.33
C VAL A 216 10.47 17.27 15.76
N SER A 217 11.43 17.18 16.67
CA SER A 217 11.30 17.87 17.93
C SER A 217 11.13 19.33 17.53
N GLU A 218 9.97 19.91 17.85
CA GLU A 218 9.66 21.34 17.65
C GLU A 218 10.80 22.26 18.14
N SER A 219 11.74 21.73 18.94
CA SER A 219 12.91 22.42 19.47
C SER A 219 14.09 22.67 18.51
N THR A 220 14.06 22.25 17.24
CA THR A 220 15.15 22.54 16.28
C THR A 220 14.65 23.09 14.94
N ILE A 221 13.53 23.80 14.95
CA ILE A 221 13.29 24.85 13.95
C ILE A 221 14.18 26.02 14.39
N GLU A 222 15.44 25.99 13.96
CA GLU A 222 16.22 27.21 13.84
C GLU A 222 15.46 28.15 12.90
N GLN A 223 14.69 29.07 13.48
CA GLN A 223 14.36 30.41 12.97
C GLN A 223 14.21 30.56 11.44
N ILE A 224 13.55 29.60 10.79
CA ILE A 224 12.74 29.91 9.62
C ILE A 224 11.39 30.21 10.25
N GLU A 225 10.89 31.44 10.09
CA GLU A 225 9.51 31.76 10.40
C GLU A 225 8.62 30.80 9.59
N GLU A 226 8.28 29.65 10.17
CA GLU A 226 7.16 28.85 9.75
C GLU A 226 5.95 29.76 9.92
N ARG A 227 5.56 30.44 8.84
CA ARG A 227 4.13 30.58 8.59
C ARG A 227 3.61 29.16 8.49
N ASP A 228 3.12 28.68 9.62
CA ASP A 228 2.44 27.40 9.74
C ASP A 228 1.51 27.26 8.53
N VAL A 229 1.58 26.14 7.81
CA VAL A 229 0.70 25.85 6.68
C VAL A 229 -0.75 26.05 7.10
N GLU A 230 -1.08 25.77 8.36
CA GLU A 230 -2.37 26.04 8.96
C GLU A 230 -2.69 27.55 9.02
N SER A 231 -1.72 28.40 9.34
CA SER A 231 -1.88 29.87 9.30
C SER A 231 -2.05 30.43 7.88
N ILE A 232 -1.29 29.92 6.91
CA ILE A 232 -1.36 30.32 5.49
C ILE A 232 -2.74 29.98 4.94
N VAL A 233 -3.16 28.75 5.16
CA VAL A 233 -4.42 28.21 4.69
C VAL A 233 -5.60 28.91 5.38
N SER A 234 -5.53 29.12 6.69
CA SER A 234 -6.56 29.85 7.43
C SER A 234 -6.70 31.28 6.95
N SER A 235 -5.58 31.99 6.72
CA SER A 235 -5.59 33.37 6.23
C SER A 235 -6.17 33.48 4.81
N ALA A 236 -5.78 32.56 3.92
CA ALA A 236 -6.34 32.50 2.57
C ALA A 236 -7.84 32.15 2.55
N LEU A 237 -8.27 31.29 3.46
CA LEU A 237 -9.67 30.91 3.63
C LEU A 237 -10.50 32.10 4.15
N GLU A 238 -10.01 32.83 5.16
CA GLU A 238 -10.65 34.05 5.68
C GLU A 238 -10.76 35.15 4.62
N ALA A 239 -9.72 35.35 3.80
CA ALA A 239 -9.78 36.27 2.67
C ALA A 239 -10.85 35.84 1.63
N THR A 240 -10.96 34.53 1.37
CA THR A 240 -11.98 33.98 0.47
C THR A 240 -13.38 34.12 1.07
N PHE A 241 -13.53 33.92 2.38
CA PHE A 241 -14.77 34.10 3.12
C PHE A 241 -15.24 35.54 3.14
N THR A 242 -14.32 36.49 3.27
CA THR A 242 -14.63 37.92 3.12
C THR A 242 -15.22 38.19 1.73
N LYS A 243 -14.65 37.58 0.69
CA LYS A 243 -15.19 37.69 -0.68
C LYS A 243 -16.54 37.01 -0.86
N LEU A 244 -16.77 35.91 -0.17
CA LEU A 244 -18.06 35.21 -0.16
C LEU A 244 -19.14 36.06 0.55
N SER A 245 -18.81 36.73 1.65
CA SER A 245 -19.73 37.65 2.33
C SER A 245 -20.14 38.81 1.43
N GLU A 246 -19.26 39.32 0.56
CA GLU A 246 -19.66 40.30 -0.46
C GLU A 246 -20.70 39.77 -1.45
N TYR A 247 -20.74 38.45 -1.71
CA TYR A 247 -21.77 37.87 -2.59
C TYR A 247 -23.13 37.83 -1.90
N VAL A 248 -23.16 37.69 -0.58
CA VAL A 248 -24.38 37.78 0.23
C VAL A 248 -24.90 39.21 0.29
N THR A 249 -24.02 40.18 0.59
CA THR A 249 -24.42 41.60 0.67
C THR A 249 -24.92 42.14 -0.67
N ASN A 250 -24.38 41.65 -1.79
CA ASN A 250 -24.83 41.98 -3.14
C ASN A 250 -26.04 41.16 -3.62
N GLY A 251 -26.63 40.31 -2.77
CA GLY A 251 -27.81 39.50 -3.09
C GLY A 251 -27.58 38.40 -4.14
N LYS A 252 -26.33 38.02 -4.41
CA LYS A 252 -25.98 37.00 -5.42
C LYS A 252 -26.17 35.57 -4.90
N ILE A 253 -26.12 35.40 -3.58
CA ILE A 253 -26.42 34.17 -2.83
C ILE A 253 -27.12 34.56 -1.52
N SER A 254 -27.90 33.63 -0.98
CA SER A 254 -28.55 33.74 0.34
C SER A 254 -27.59 33.38 1.48
N GLU A 255 -27.95 33.76 2.71
CA GLU A 255 -27.21 33.39 3.93
C GLU A 255 -27.11 31.87 4.12
N ASN A 256 -28.17 31.12 3.78
CA ASN A 256 -28.15 29.66 3.82
C ASN A 256 -27.16 29.08 2.81
N GLU A 257 -27.08 29.66 1.61
CA GLU A 257 -26.10 29.26 0.60
C GLU A 257 -24.68 29.59 1.05
N GLU A 258 -24.46 30.73 1.73
CA GLU A 258 -23.16 31.10 2.30
C GLU A 258 -22.60 29.99 3.21
N ILE A 259 -23.43 29.44 4.10
CA ILE A 259 -23.02 28.37 5.01
C ILE A 259 -22.55 27.14 4.22
N ILE A 260 -23.27 26.78 3.14
CA ILE A 260 -22.92 25.64 2.27
C ILE A 260 -21.60 25.91 1.55
N PHE A 261 -21.41 27.11 1.00
CA PHE A 261 -20.17 27.51 0.35
C PHE A 261 -18.98 27.50 1.31
N ARG A 262 -19.14 27.99 2.54
CA ARG A 262 -18.08 28.00 3.57
C ARG A 262 -17.61 26.59 3.91
N LYS A 263 -18.54 25.67 4.15
CA LYS A 263 -18.23 24.27 4.42
C LYS A 263 -17.54 23.60 3.22
N THR A 264 -18.11 23.81 2.02
CA THR A 264 -17.55 23.27 0.77
C THR A 264 -16.11 23.74 0.54
N LEU A 265 -15.83 25.03 0.74
CA LEU A 265 -14.47 25.58 0.59
C LEU A 265 -13.50 25.04 1.65
N SER A 266 -13.98 24.83 2.89
CA SER A 266 -13.18 24.23 3.96
C SER A 266 -12.80 22.78 3.64
N ASP A 267 -13.74 21.99 3.11
CA ASP A 267 -13.48 20.62 2.68
C ASP A 267 -12.47 20.57 1.52
N ILE A 268 -12.58 21.50 0.56
CA ILE A 268 -11.62 21.62 -0.55
C ILE A 268 -10.22 21.97 -0.04
N VAL A 269 -10.14 22.88 0.93
CA VAL A 269 -8.88 23.26 1.57
C VAL A 269 -8.24 22.10 2.31
N PHE A 270 -9.03 21.32 3.05
CA PHE A 270 -8.55 20.15 3.78
C PHE A 270 -7.90 19.14 2.82
N ASP A 271 -8.55 18.86 1.70
CA ASP A 271 -8.00 17.97 0.67
C ASP A 271 -6.76 18.59 -0.03
N LEU A 272 -6.75 19.90 -0.27
CA LEU A 272 -5.60 20.61 -0.86
C LEU A 272 -4.35 20.53 0.03
N ARG A 273 -4.49 20.58 1.36
CA ARG A 273 -3.40 20.42 2.32
C ARG A 273 -2.67 19.09 2.14
N ASP A 274 -3.44 18.04 1.86
CA ASP A 274 -2.93 16.65 1.84
C ASP A 274 -2.53 16.18 0.42
N GLY A 275 -2.32 17.12 -0.52
CA GLY A 275 -1.69 16.84 -1.82
C GLY A 275 -2.61 16.86 -3.05
N GLY A 276 -3.87 17.29 -2.93
CA GLY A 276 -4.69 17.59 -4.11
C GLY A 276 -6.20 17.53 -3.91
N MET A 277 -6.96 18.02 -4.90
CA MET A 277 -8.42 17.90 -4.89
C MET A 277 -8.88 16.52 -5.38
N ASN A 278 -9.31 15.65 -4.46
CA ASN A 278 -9.64 14.25 -4.79
C ASN A 278 -11.05 14.06 -5.38
N LYS A 279 -11.86 15.12 -5.46
CA LYS A 279 -13.26 15.08 -5.88
C LYS A 279 -13.59 16.24 -6.83
N GLY A 280 -14.46 16.00 -7.81
CA GLY A 280 -15.04 17.08 -8.62
C GLY A 280 -15.88 18.03 -7.75
N LEU A 281 -15.95 19.32 -8.11
CA LEU A 281 -16.58 20.38 -7.29
C LEU A 281 -18.02 20.04 -6.85
N TYR A 282 -18.81 19.43 -7.74
CA TYR A 282 -20.16 18.96 -7.42
C TYR A 282 -20.19 18.02 -6.20
N LYS A 283 -19.21 17.10 -6.12
CA LYS A 283 -19.14 16.13 -5.02
C LYS A 283 -18.83 16.78 -3.68
N TYR A 284 -18.08 17.88 -3.64
CA TYR A 284 -17.89 18.65 -2.41
C TYR A 284 -19.15 19.41 -2.02
N PHE A 285 -19.84 19.97 -3.01
CA PHE A 285 -21.01 20.80 -2.75
C PHE A 285 -22.20 19.98 -2.25
N ILE A 286 -22.48 18.80 -2.83
CA ILE A 286 -23.62 17.96 -2.44
C ILE A 286 -23.47 17.35 -1.03
N LEU A 287 -22.24 17.12 -0.56
CA LEU A 287 -22.00 16.68 0.83
C LEU A 287 -22.49 17.71 1.86
N ASN A 288 -22.60 18.97 1.44
CA ASN A 288 -23.02 20.09 2.25
C ASN A 288 -24.41 20.62 1.87
N CYS A 289 -25.07 20.03 0.86
CA CYS A 289 -26.35 20.48 0.32
C CYS A 289 -27.21 19.25 -0.08
N ASP A 290 -27.97 18.74 0.88
CA ASP A 290 -28.83 17.58 0.68
C ASP A 290 -29.91 17.83 -0.37
N GLY A 291 -30.09 16.87 -1.27
CA GLY A 291 -31.19 16.87 -2.25
C GLY A 291 -30.96 17.74 -3.51
N LEU A 292 -29.76 18.28 -3.71
CA LEU A 292 -29.42 19.01 -4.92
C LEU A 292 -29.15 18.06 -6.10
N SER A 293 -29.77 18.32 -7.26
CA SER A 293 -29.45 17.60 -8.50
C SER A 293 -28.24 18.22 -9.22
N MET A 294 -27.59 17.42 -10.06
CA MET A 294 -26.44 17.86 -10.87
C MET A 294 -26.80 19.04 -11.77
N ASP A 295 -27.99 19.02 -12.39
CA ASP A 295 -28.43 20.06 -13.33
C ASP A 295 -28.58 21.42 -12.63
N VAL A 296 -29.16 21.42 -11.42
CA VAL A 296 -29.31 22.64 -10.61
C VAL A 296 -27.95 23.15 -10.14
N PHE A 297 -27.01 22.25 -9.82
CA PHE A 297 -25.64 22.64 -9.51
C PHE A 297 -24.95 23.34 -10.68
N GLN A 298 -25.02 22.76 -11.88
CA GLN A 298 -24.40 23.31 -13.08
C GLN A 298 -24.96 24.69 -13.44
N GLU A 299 -26.29 24.84 -13.37
CA GLU A 299 -26.95 26.09 -13.73
C GLU A 299 -26.71 27.21 -12.70
N LYS A 300 -26.81 26.90 -11.40
CA LYS A 300 -26.90 27.92 -10.35
C LYS A 300 -25.60 28.15 -9.57
N TYR A 301 -24.77 27.13 -9.41
CA TYR A 301 -23.69 27.13 -8.42
C TYR A 301 -22.29 26.89 -8.99
N GLN A 302 -22.15 26.15 -10.08
CA GLN A 302 -20.85 25.76 -10.65
C GLN A 302 -19.93 26.97 -10.90
N ASN A 303 -20.40 27.96 -11.67
CA ASN A 303 -19.59 29.14 -12.00
C ASN A 303 -19.16 29.94 -10.77
N LYS A 304 -20.02 30.00 -9.74
CA LYS A 304 -19.72 30.72 -8.48
C LYS A 304 -18.68 29.96 -7.67
N LEU A 305 -18.83 28.65 -7.55
CA LEU A 305 -17.89 27.80 -6.81
C LEU A 305 -16.52 27.74 -7.50
N GLU A 306 -16.48 27.60 -8.82
CA GLU A 306 -15.24 27.64 -9.60
C GLU A 306 -14.51 28.98 -9.40
N TYR A 307 -15.24 30.08 -9.43
CA TYR A 307 -14.67 31.41 -9.19
C TYR A 307 -14.08 31.54 -7.78
N LEU A 308 -14.81 31.09 -6.74
CA LEU A 308 -14.35 31.14 -5.35
C LEU A 308 -13.15 30.23 -5.11
N VAL A 309 -13.12 29.03 -5.72
CA VAL A 309 -11.98 28.12 -5.65
C VAL A 309 -10.76 28.71 -6.36
N ARG A 310 -10.96 29.43 -7.46
CA ARG A 310 -9.86 30.15 -8.13
C ARG A 310 -9.29 31.25 -7.24
N ILE A 311 -10.13 32.02 -6.56
CA ILE A 311 -9.69 33.04 -5.59
C ILE A 311 -8.94 32.39 -4.44
N LEU A 312 -9.48 31.32 -3.86
CA LEU A 312 -8.85 30.58 -2.77
C LEU A 312 -7.44 30.12 -3.16
N LYS A 313 -7.27 29.52 -4.34
CA LYS A 313 -5.96 29.10 -4.84
C LYS A 313 -5.01 30.28 -5.07
N ALA A 314 -5.53 31.41 -5.54
CA ALA A 314 -4.74 32.63 -5.71
C ALA A 314 -4.27 33.19 -4.36
N ASN A 315 -5.17 33.27 -3.37
CA ASN A 315 -4.85 33.72 -2.02
C ASN A 315 -3.81 32.81 -1.35
N ILE A 316 -3.94 31.47 -1.49
CA ILE A 316 -2.92 30.52 -1.00
C ILE A 316 -1.59 30.77 -1.70
N ALA A 317 -1.59 30.96 -3.02
CA ALA A 317 -0.36 31.20 -3.78
C ALA A 317 0.31 32.54 -3.43
N ASP A 318 -0.46 33.57 -3.09
CA ASP A 318 0.07 34.87 -2.67
C ASP A 318 0.63 34.81 -1.25
N GLU A 319 -0.03 34.11 -0.32
CA GLU A 319 0.50 33.87 1.03
C GLU A 319 1.78 33.02 1.01
N LEU A 320 1.92 32.09 0.07
CA LEU A 320 3.15 31.29 -0.12
C LEU A 320 4.32 32.07 -0.73
N ARG A 321 4.08 33.26 -1.31
CA ARG A 321 5.13 34.12 -1.88
C ARG A 321 5.73 35.09 -0.86
N HIS A 322 5.09 35.23 0.29
CA HIS A 322 5.44 36.17 1.35
C HIS A 322 5.99 35.44 2.57
#